data_AF-A0A258S4U3-F1
#
_entry.id   AF-A0A258S4U3-F1
#
_cell.length_a   1.000
_cell.length_b   1.000
_cell.length_c   1.000
_cell.angle_alpha   90.00
_cell.angle_beta   90.00
_cell.angle_gamma   90.00
#
_symmetry.space_group_name_H-M   'P 1'
#
loop_
_entity.id
_entity.type
_entity.pdbx_description
1 polymer ?
#
loop_
_entity_poly.entity_id
_entity_poly.type
_entity_poly.pdbx_seq_one_letter_code
_entity_poly.pdbx_strand_id
1 'polypeptide(L)'
;MGAITCGTGSYSSGTTRLECRSGFSPTCRHECRPTITDKAGRIDANIAEILADPPLVWRVVESDDESSYLRELSKTTTRSFLAKIFGKAKPVPTVRHLSFSEHELRFVDLDKSWDGLNACLKICAPHAPNFFDGEDVGKVEVGYGRALYQRSEAMAGIAAAYAGLTTDMLLSVYRTVDLRPLYPRGLWRHNDPEIESYLSENFLALQAFVQHTRDHSLGAVIQFT
;
A
#
# COMPACT_ATOMS: atom_id res chain seq x y z
N MET A 1 -0.03 -1.87 -7.97
CA MET A 1 -0.67 -1.64 -6.65
C MET A 1 0.09 -0.59 -5.87
N GLY A 2 -0.56 0.15 -4.99
CA GLY A 2 0.18 1.02 -4.07
C GLY A 2 1.14 0.25 -3.22
N ALA A 3 2.34 0.77 -3.11
CA ALA A 3 3.26 0.42 -2.06
C ALA A 3 3.29 1.54 -1.03
N ILE A 4 3.11 1.18 0.23
CA ILE A 4 3.08 2.14 1.34
C ILE A 4 4.53 2.55 1.63
N THR A 5 5.06 3.59 1.01
CA THR A 5 6.41 4.09 1.32
C THR A 5 6.35 5.09 2.47
N CYS A 6 6.81 4.72 3.67
CA CYS A 6 7.13 5.66 4.75
C CYS A 6 8.48 6.33 4.46
N GLY A 7 8.47 7.63 4.13
CA GLY A 7 9.71 8.38 3.88
C GLY A 7 9.51 9.86 4.12
N THR A 8 10.43 10.48 4.85
CA THR A 8 10.37 11.90 5.20
C THR A 8 10.59 12.79 3.97
N GLY A 9 9.51 13.25 3.33
CA GLY A 9 9.52 14.22 2.25
C GLY A 9 9.01 15.59 2.70
N SER A 10 9.87 16.61 2.70
CA SER A 10 9.44 17.99 2.88
C SER A 10 8.74 18.49 1.61
N TYR A 11 7.47 18.89 1.71
CA TYR A 11 6.75 19.57 0.62
C TYR A 11 6.86 21.09 0.76
N SER A 12 7.33 21.75 -0.29
CA SER A 12 7.18 23.19 -0.50
C SER A 12 5.85 23.48 -1.18
N SER A 13 5.12 24.48 -0.67
CA SER A 13 3.81 24.90 -1.14
C SER A 13 3.92 25.76 -2.41
N GLY A 14 3.45 25.22 -3.54
CA GLY A 14 3.26 25.95 -4.79
C GLY A 14 1.78 26.24 -5.05
N THR A 15 1.35 27.48 -4.80
CA THR A 15 -0.02 27.95 -5.05
C THR A 15 -0.29 28.05 -6.56
N THR A 16 -1.22 27.26 -7.10
CA THR A 16 -1.73 27.45 -8.47
C THR A 16 -3.16 27.95 -8.43
N ARG A 17 -3.36 29.16 -8.98
CA ARG A 17 -4.64 29.87 -9.09
C ARG A 17 -5.37 29.37 -10.35
N LEU A 18 -6.54 28.76 -10.20
CA LEU A 18 -7.41 28.39 -11.32
C LEU A 18 -8.32 29.57 -11.69
N GLU A 19 -8.10 30.14 -12.88
CA GLU A 19 -9.06 31.02 -13.54
C GLU A 19 -10.12 30.17 -14.25
N CYS A 20 -11.40 30.35 -13.90
CA CYS A 20 -12.52 29.83 -14.66
C CYS A 20 -12.78 30.74 -15.87
N ARG A 21 -12.65 30.21 -17.08
CA ARG A 21 -13.24 30.82 -18.29
C ARG A 21 -14.43 30.00 -18.75
N SER A 22 -15.56 30.68 -18.80
CA SER A 22 -16.84 30.25 -19.35
C SER A 22 -16.81 30.22 -20.87
N GLY A 23 -17.49 29.22 -21.44
CA GLY A 23 -18.05 29.28 -22.80
C GLY A 23 -17.56 28.20 -23.75
N PHE A 24 -18.31 27.10 -23.84
CA PHE A 24 -18.66 26.44 -25.11
C PHE A 24 -19.82 25.45 -24.88
N SER A 25 -20.77 25.42 -25.81
CA SER A 25 -22.01 24.60 -25.88
C SER A 25 -22.14 24.11 -27.33
N PRO A 26 -23.06 23.22 -27.71
CA PRO A 26 -23.37 21.85 -27.28
C PRO A 26 -23.19 20.84 -28.46
N THR A 27 -23.40 19.55 -28.22
CA THR A 27 -23.51 18.44 -29.21
C THR A 27 -22.25 17.93 -29.90
N CYS A 28 -21.63 16.90 -29.30
CA CYS A 28 -21.10 15.75 -30.02
C CYS A 28 -21.40 14.48 -29.21
N ARG A 29 -22.34 13.67 -29.70
CA ARG A 29 -22.44 12.26 -29.33
C ARG A 29 -21.29 11.53 -30.02
N HIS A 30 -20.32 11.09 -29.24
CA HIS A 30 -19.55 9.91 -29.58
C HIS A 30 -19.73 8.91 -28.45
N GLU A 31 -20.33 7.78 -28.82
CA GLU A 31 -20.32 6.56 -28.03
C GLU A 31 -18.88 6.16 -27.74
N CYS A 32 -18.54 6.10 -26.45
CA CYS A 32 -17.56 5.17 -25.93
C CYS A 32 -18.28 4.32 -24.89
N ARG A 33 -18.76 3.13 -25.31
CA ARG A 33 -18.91 2.01 -24.39
C ARG A 33 -17.58 1.24 -24.39
N PRO A 34 -17.01 1.01 -23.20
CA PRO A 34 -16.35 -0.25 -22.90
C PRO A 34 -17.14 -0.99 -21.82
N THR A 35 -17.76 -2.07 -22.28
CA THR A 35 -17.91 -3.39 -21.68
C THR A 35 -17.48 -3.56 -20.21
N ILE A 36 -18.45 -3.85 -19.35
CA ILE A 36 -18.23 -4.63 -18.13
C ILE A 36 -17.80 -6.03 -18.55
N THR A 37 -16.57 -6.43 -18.22
CA THR A 37 -16.22 -7.85 -18.11
C THR A 37 -15.61 -8.08 -16.73
N ASP A 38 -16.31 -8.92 -15.99
CA ASP A 38 -15.95 -9.53 -14.71
C ASP A 38 -14.45 -9.86 -14.61
N LYS A 39 -13.73 -9.17 -13.72
CA LYS A 39 -12.46 -9.63 -13.13
C LYS A 39 -12.25 -9.01 -11.75
N ALA A 40 -12.96 -9.52 -10.74
CA ALA A 40 -12.45 -9.49 -9.37
C ALA A 40 -11.12 -10.28 -9.20
N GLY A 41 -10.61 -10.94 -10.26
CA GLY A 41 -9.44 -11.83 -10.18
C GLY A 41 -8.10 -11.32 -10.73
N ARG A 42 -7.97 -10.08 -11.27
CA ARG A 42 -6.70 -9.67 -11.92
C ARG A 42 -5.61 -9.22 -10.93
N ILE A 43 -5.96 -8.58 -9.82
CA ILE A 43 -4.95 -8.21 -8.80
C ILE A 43 -4.53 -9.40 -7.98
N ASP A 44 -5.47 -10.24 -7.58
CA ASP A 44 -5.09 -11.45 -6.87
C ASP A 44 -4.23 -12.36 -7.75
N ALA A 45 -4.28 -12.21 -9.09
CA ALA A 45 -3.31 -12.79 -10.01
C ALA A 45 -1.91 -12.15 -9.92
N ASN A 46 -1.80 -10.81 -9.92
CA ASN A 46 -0.51 -10.13 -9.68
C ASN A 46 0.08 -10.51 -8.31
N ILE A 47 -0.74 -10.58 -7.25
CA ILE A 47 -0.33 -11.08 -5.93
C ILE A 47 0.11 -12.54 -6.03
N ALA A 48 -0.64 -13.41 -6.73
CA ALA A 48 -0.25 -14.80 -6.91
C ALA A 48 1.10 -14.95 -7.67
N GLU A 49 1.36 -14.11 -8.67
CA GLU A 49 2.65 -14.07 -9.35
C GLU A 49 3.77 -13.64 -8.42
N ILE A 50 3.53 -12.63 -7.59
CA ILE A 50 4.47 -12.18 -6.55
C ILE A 50 4.72 -13.29 -5.53
N LEU A 51 3.70 -14.03 -5.08
CA LEU A 51 3.87 -15.13 -4.13
C LEU A 51 4.64 -16.30 -4.75
N ALA A 52 4.47 -16.54 -6.05
CA ALA A 52 5.25 -17.54 -6.78
C ALA A 52 6.71 -17.12 -7.00
N ASP A 53 6.99 -15.82 -7.02
CA ASP A 53 8.31 -15.23 -7.25
C ASP A 53 8.49 -13.95 -6.42
N PRO A 54 8.76 -14.08 -5.09
CA PRO A 54 8.73 -12.96 -4.15
C PRO A 54 9.54 -11.70 -4.53
N PRO A 55 10.70 -11.80 -5.20
CA PRO A 55 11.40 -10.61 -5.71
C PRO A 55 10.53 -9.67 -6.54
N LEU A 56 9.48 -10.17 -7.21
CA LEU A 56 8.54 -9.33 -7.97
C LEU A 56 7.83 -8.27 -7.14
N VAL A 57 7.83 -8.35 -5.81
CA VAL A 57 7.31 -7.29 -4.94
C VAL A 57 7.96 -5.93 -5.23
N TRP A 58 9.24 -5.92 -5.63
CA TRP A 58 9.93 -4.68 -6.04
C TRP A 58 9.31 -4.03 -7.28
N ARG A 59 8.64 -4.80 -8.15
CA ARG A 59 7.88 -4.25 -9.29
C ARG A 59 6.60 -3.53 -8.88
N VAL A 60 6.13 -3.76 -7.67
CA VAL A 60 5.01 -3.03 -7.06
C VAL A 60 5.52 -1.83 -6.27
N VAL A 61 6.61 -2.03 -5.52
CA VAL A 61 7.17 -1.02 -4.60
C VAL A 61 7.89 0.09 -5.33
N GLU A 62 8.70 -0.26 -6.31
CA GLU A 62 9.49 0.65 -7.11
C GLU A 62 9.14 0.40 -8.58
N SER A 63 7.88 0.61 -8.97
CA SER A 63 7.41 0.26 -10.32
C SER A 63 8.19 0.96 -11.43
N ASP A 64 8.77 2.11 -11.13
CA ASP A 64 9.52 2.95 -12.07
C ASP A 64 11.04 2.70 -12.04
N ASP A 65 11.55 1.95 -11.05
CA ASP A 65 12.97 1.61 -10.93
C ASP A 65 13.17 0.08 -10.77
N GLU A 66 13.80 -0.53 -11.77
CA GLU A 66 14.07 -1.97 -11.75
C GLU A 66 15.28 -2.34 -10.88
N SER A 67 16.04 -1.37 -10.38
CA SER A 67 17.34 -1.60 -9.74
C SER A 67 17.22 -2.51 -8.51
N SER A 68 16.22 -2.32 -7.65
CA SER A 68 16.00 -3.15 -6.47
C SER A 68 15.56 -4.56 -6.83
N TYR A 69 14.70 -4.71 -7.83
CA TYR A 69 14.30 -6.01 -8.36
C TYR A 69 15.50 -6.80 -8.89
N LEU A 70 16.32 -6.18 -9.74
CA LEU A 70 17.51 -6.82 -10.33
C LEU A 70 18.55 -7.18 -9.26
N ARG A 71 18.74 -6.30 -8.28
CA ARG A 71 19.60 -6.56 -7.13
C ARG A 71 19.09 -7.76 -6.33
N GLU A 72 17.80 -7.88 -6.07
CA GLU A 72 17.23 -9.01 -5.33
C GLU A 72 17.36 -10.33 -6.11
N LEU A 73 17.13 -10.33 -7.42
CA LEU A 73 17.38 -11.49 -8.28
C LEU A 73 18.85 -11.96 -8.22
N SER A 74 19.80 -11.02 -8.16
CA SER A 74 21.22 -11.33 -8.09
C SER A 74 21.63 -12.04 -6.77
N LYS A 75 20.98 -11.70 -5.65
CA LYS A 75 21.22 -12.34 -4.34
C LYS A 75 20.84 -13.83 -4.35
N THR A 76 19.74 -14.16 -5.01
CA THR A 76 19.29 -15.56 -5.13
C THR A 76 20.20 -16.38 -6.05
N THR A 77 20.93 -15.71 -6.95
CA THR A 77 21.76 -16.36 -7.96
C THR A 77 23.15 -16.76 -7.42
N THR A 78 23.68 -16.04 -6.43
CA THR A 78 25.10 -16.08 -5.99
C THR A 78 25.50 -17.24 -5.06
N ARG A 79 24.57 -18.13 -4.66
CA ARG A 79 24.83 -19.17 -3.63
C ARG A 79 25.44 -20.50 -4.09
N SER A 80 26.37 -20.55 -5.06
CA SER A 80 27.09 -21.81 -5.33
C SER A 80 28.52 -21.62 -5.78
N PHE A 81 29.42 -21.51 -4.80
CA PHE A 81 30.87 -21.65 -5.00
C PHE A 81 31.25 -22.96 -5.71
N LEU A 82 30.51 -24.05 -5.48
CA LEU A 82 30.74 -25.34 -6.14
C LEU A 82 30.36 -25.33 -7.64
N ALA A 83 29.37 -24.55 -8.05
CA ALA A 83 28.99 -24.42 -9.47
C ALA A 83 30.05 -23.69 -10.30
N LYS A 84 30.88 -22.85 -9.65
CA LYS A 84 32.00 -22.13 -10.29
C LYS A 84 33.12 -23.07 -10.74
N ILE A 85 33.23 -24.26 -10.14
CA ILE A 85 34.28 -25.25 -10.43
C ILE A 85 33.84 -26.22 -11.55
N PHE A 86 32.53 -26.44 -11.74
CA PHE A 86 31.99 -27.38 -12.74
C PHE A 86 31.35 -26.74 -13.99
N GLY A 87 31.58 -25.45 -14.22
CA GLY A 87 31.61 -24.86 -15.57
C GLY A 87 30.30 -24.76 -16.36
N LYS A 88 29.13 -24.96 -15.76
CA LYS A 88 27.86 -24.62 -16.42
C LYS A 88 27.45 -23.20 -16.06
N ALA A 89 27.45 -22.30 -17.04
CA ALA A 89 26.90 -20.96 -16.89
C ALA A 89 25.47 -21.07 -16.36
N LYS A 90 25.21 -20.44 -15.20
CA LYS A 90 23.86 -20.38 -14.64
C LYS A 90 23.01 -19.51 -15.58
N PRO A 91 21.79 -19.92 -15.94
CA PRO A 91 20.92 -19.09 -16.77
C PRO A 91 20.75 -17.73 -16.11
N VAL A 92 20.91 -16.68 -16.92
CA VAL A 92 20.63 -15.30 -16.50
C VAL A 92 19.16 -15.25 -16.06
N PRO A 93 18.84 -14.76 -14.86
CA PRO A 93 17.46 -14.62 -14.43
C PRO A 93 16.65 -13.85 -15.48
N THR A 94 15.55 -14.44 -15.94
CA THR A 94 14.65 -13.76 -16.87
C THR A 94 13.92 -12.66 -16.11
N VAL A 95 14.05 -11.42 -16.57
CA VAL A 95 13.30 -10.29 -16.02
C VAL A 95 11.81 -10.53 -16.29
N ARG A 96 11.02 -10.54 -15.22
CA ARG A 96 9.57 -10.66 -15.29
C ARG A 96 8.94 -9.30 -15.08
N HIS A 97 7.82 -9.08 -15.77
CA HIS A 97 7.04 -7.85 -15.72
C HIS A 97 5.63 -8.18 -15.27
N LEU A 98 5.10 -7.37 -14.34
CA LEU A 98 3.69 -7.39 -13.98
C LEU A 98 2.93 -6.41 -14.88
N SER A 99 1.65 -6.69 -15.10
CA SER A 99 0.77 -5.79 -15.86
C SER A 99 -0.26 -5.18 -14.94
N PHE A 100 -0.30 -3.84 -14.89
CA PHE A 100 -1.19 -3.08 -14.03
C PHE A 100 -2.26 -2.35 -14.84
N SER A 101 -3.45 -2.25 -14.27
CA SER A 101 -4.56 -1.39 -14.72
C SER A 101 -4.37 0.05 -14.23
N GLU A 102 -5.20 0.98 -14.72
CA GLU A 102 -5.15 2.39 -14.31
C GLU A 102 -5.52 2.64 -12.84
N HIS A 103 -6.25 1.72 -12.21
CA HIS A 103 -6.65 1.83 -10.80
C HIS A 103 -5.64 1.17 -9.85
N GLU A 104 -4.67 0.44 -10.41
CA GLU A 104 -3.53 -0.10 -9.69
C GLU A 104 -2.43 0.95 -9.51
N LEU A 105 -1.46 0.63 -8.66
CA LEU A 105 -0.28 1.46 -8.37
C LEU A 105 -0.56 2.75 -7.58
N ARG A 106 -1.81 3.02 -7.23
CA ARG A 106 -2.16 4.04 -6.24
C ARG A 106 -1.62 3.68 -4.87
N PHE A 107 -0.78 4.53 -4.28
CA PHE A 107 -0.23 4.36 -2.94
C PHE A 107 -0.82 5.34 -1.93
N VAL A 108 -0.68 4.99 -0.66
CA VAL A 108 -0.89 5.89 0.49
C VAL A 108 0.34 5.79 1.38
N ASP A 109 0.92 6.94 1.75
CA ASP A 109 1.93 7.01 2.79
C ASP A 109 1.22 7.42 4.09
N LEU A 110 1.39 6.60 5.13
CA LEU A 110 0.85 6.87 6.46
C LEU A 110 1.92 7.42 7.41
N ASP A 111 3.12 7.71 6.88
CA ASP A 111 4.29 8.18 7.61
C ASP A 111 4.51 7.31 8.87
N LYS A 112 4.78 7.92 10.02
CA LYS A 112 5.01 7.25 11.29
C LYS A 112 3.71 6.89 12.02
N SER A 113 2.54 7.10 11.41
CA SER A 113 1.26 6.94 12.09
C SER A 113 0.74 5.50 12.14
N TRP A 114 1.32 4.58 11.35
CA TRP A 114 0.78 3.23 11.14
C TRP A 114 0.58 2.43 12.43
N ASP A 115 1.50 2.49 13.40
CA ASP A 115 1.42 1.69 14.64
C ASP A 115 0.32 2.25 15.58
N GLY A 116 0.25 3.58 15.69
CA GLY A 116 -0.81 4.26 16.43
C GLY A 116 -2.20 4.04 15.81
N LEU A 117 -2.30 4.10 14.48
CA LEU A 117 -3.52 3.76 13.74
C LEU A 117 -3.90 2.30 13.98
N ASN A 118 -2.95 1.37 13.86
CA ASN A 118 -3.21 -0.06 14.05
C ASN A 118 -3.82 -0.33 15.43
N ALA A 119 -3.20 0.22 16.49
CA ALA A 119 -3.69 0.05 17.85
C ALA A 119 -5.10 0.62 18.04
N CYS A 120 -5.38 1.81 17.50
CA CYS A 120 -6.71 2.40 17.60
C CYS A 120 -7.77 1.61 16.81
N LEU A 121 -7.43 1.15 15.60
CA LEU A 121 -8.34 0.43 14.71
C LEU A 121 -8.69 -0.97 15.23
N LYS A 122 -7.75 -1.66 15.89
CA LYS A 122 -8.03 -2.94 16.60
C LYS A 122 -9.11 -2.79 17.67
N ILE A 123 -9.25 -1.60 18.27
CA ILE A 123 -10.29 -1.30 19.26
C ILE A 123 -11.58 -0.81 18.59
N CYS A 124 -11.47 0.06 17.57
CA CYS A 124 -12.63 0.59 16.86
C CYS A 124 -13.40 -0.48 16.07
N ALA A 125 -12.70 -1.48 15.53
CA ALA A 125 -13.25 -2.54 14.70
C ALA A 125 -12.63 -3.90 15.03
N PRO A 126 -12.89 -4.47 16.23
CA PRO A 126 -12.19 -5.64 16.75
C PRO A 126 -12.45 -6.94 15.98
N HIS A 127 -13.49 -6.97 15.15
CA HIS A 127 -13.85 -8.13 14.33
C HIS A 127 -13.50 -7.94 12.84
N ALA A 128 -12.93 -6.79 12.48
CA ALA A 128 -12.47 -6.56 11.13
C ALA A 128 -11.17 -7.34 10.87
N PRO A 129 -10.92 -7.79 9.63
CA PRO A 129 -9.57 -8.12 9.22
C PRO A 129 -8.68 -6.90 9.50
N ASN A 130 -7.48 -7.12 10.02
CA ASN A 130 -6.59 -6.01 10.33
C ASN A 130 -5.75 -5.67 9.09
N PHE A 131 -5.82 -4.42 8.65
CA PHE A 131 -5.05 -3.95 7.49
C PHE A 131 -3.55 -4.23 7.63
N PHE A 132 -2.95 -3.95 8.79
CA PHE A 132 -1.52 -4.06 9.06
C PHE A 132 -1.06 -5.48 9.42
N ASP A 133 -1.97 -6.42 9.70
CA ASP A 133 -1.65 -7.82 9.97
C ASP A 133 -1.86 -8.69 8.70
N GLY A 134 -1.28 -8.27 7.57
CA GLY A 134 -1.30 -9.03 6.32
C GLY A 134 -0.42 -10.28 6.35
N GLU A 135 -0.42 -11.03 5.25
CA GLU A 135 0.45 -12.21 5.09
C GLU A 135 1.80 -11.85 4.45
N ASP A 136 2.87 -12.56 4.78
CA ASP A 136 4.21 -12.28 4.23
C ASP A 136 4.32 -12.54 2.72
N VAL A 137 4.99 -11.64 2.00
CA VAL A 137 5.45 -11.82 0.62
C VAL A 137 6.80 -12.54 0.62
N GLY A 138 6.77 -13.85 0.91
CA GLY A 138 8.00 -14.65 0.98
C GLY A 138 9.02 -14.04 1.95
N LYS A 139 10.32 -14.24 1.73
CA LYS A 139 11.40 -13.77 2.64
C LYS A 139 12.06 -12.45 2.20
N VAL A 140 11.47 -11.74 1.25
CA VAL A 140 12.07 -10.52 0.71
C VAL A 140 11.81 -9.38 1.69
N GLU A 141 12.89 -8.76 2.16
CA GLU A 141 12.83 -7.57 2.99
C GLU A 141 12.68 -6.34 2.09
N VAL A 142 11.67 -5.53 2.39
CA VAL A 142 11.32 -4.30 1.70
C VAL A 142 11.15 -3.23 2.78
N GLY A 143 12.19 -2.41 2.98
CA GLY A 143 12.26 -1.47 4.11
C GLY A 143 12.80 -2.10 5.39
N TYR A 144 12.10 -1.88 6.50
CA TYR A 144 12.43 -2.39 7.84
C TYR A 144 11.92 -3.81 8.13
N GLY A 145 11.29 -4.47 7.16
CA GLY A 145 10.76 -5.81 7.36
C GLY A 145 10.36 -6.47 6.05
N ARG A 146 9.70 -7.61 6.17
CA ARG A 146 9.11 -8.31 5.01
C ARG A 146 7.90 -7.52 4.54
N ALA A 147 7.73 -7.44 3.22
CA ALA A 147 6.49 -6.92 2.68
C ALA A 147 5.34 -7.86 3.06
N LEU A 148 4.18 -7.29 3.37
CA LEU A 148 2.94 -8.02 3.58
C LEU A 148 2.00 -7.83 2.39
N TYR A 149 0.98 -8.67 2.29
CA TYR A 149 -0.10 -8.50 1.33
C TYR A 149 -1.47 -8.73 1.97
N GLN A 150 -2.47 -8.09 1.36
CA GLN A 150 -3.89 -8.34 1.59
C GLN A 150 -4.54 -8.66 0.25
N ARG A 151 -5.37 -9.71 0.21
CA ARG A 151 -6.17 -10.03 -0.99
C ARG A 151 -7.36 -9.07 -1.12
N SER A 152 -7.92 -9.02 -2.32
CA SER A 152 -9.10 -8.20 -2.62
C SER A 152 -10.27 -8.45 -1.64
N GLU A 153 -10.51 -9.70 -1.28
CA GLU A 153 -11.55 -10.08 -0.30
C GLU A 153 -11.31 -9.48 1.09
N ALA A 154 -10.07 -9.59 1.61
CA ALA A 154 -9.71 -9.00 2.90
C ALA A 154 -9.84 -7.47 2.87
N MET A 155 -9.39 -6.83 1.79
CA MET A 155 -9.53 -5.39 1.58
C MET A 155 -11.00 -4.94 1.54
N ALA A 156 -11.89 -5.72 0.92
CA ALA A 156 -13.31 -5.44 0.92
C ALA A 156 -13.90 -5.52 2.34
N GLY A 157 -13.48 -6.51 3.15
CA GLY A 157 -13.86 -6.64 4.55
C GLY A 157 -13.36 -5.47 5.41
N ILE A 158 -12.11 -5.06 5.23
CA ILE A 158 -11.50 -3.89 5.90
C ILE A 158 -12.28 -2.62 5.55
N ALA A 159 -12.51 -2.36 4.26
CA ALA A 159 -13.22 -1.18 3.80
C ALA A 159 -14.67 -1.13 4.33
N ALA A 160 -15.37 -2.28 4.35
CA ALA A 160 -16.70 -2.36 4.93
C ALA A 160 -16.70 -2.04 6.43
N ALA A 161 -15.73 -2.54 7.19
CA ALA A 161 -15.59 -2.24 8.61
C ALA A 161 -15.22 -0.77 8.86
N TYR A 162 -14.39 -0.17 8.01
CA TYR A 162 -13.92 1.20 8.19
C TYR A 162 -14.94 2.23 7.72
N ALA A 163 -15.90 1.88 6.84
CA ALA A 163 -16.85 2.83 6.26
C ALA A 163 -17.69 3.60 7.29
N GLY A 164 -17.96 3.02 8.46
CA GLY A 164 -18.73 3.65 9.54
C GLY A 164 -17.89 4.35 10.60
N LEU A 165 -16.57 4.23 10.55
CA LEU A 165 -15.68 4.82 11.54
C LEU A 165 -15.49 6.31 11.26
N THR A 166 -15.53 7.13 12.31
CA THR A 166 -15.25 8.57 12.22
C THR A 166 -13.92 8.91 12.89
N THR A 167 -13.37 10.08 12.56
CA THR A 167 -12.20 10.62 13.27
C THR A 167 -12.47 10.76 14.76
N ASP A 168 -13.68 11.18 15.16
CA ASP A 168 -14.05 11.30 16.58
C ASP A 168 -14.02 9.95 17.31
N MET A 169 -14.47 8.87 16.67
CA MET A 169 -14.38 7.52 17.24
C MET A 169 -12.91 7.10 17.44
N LEU A 170 -12.08 7.31 16.42
CA LEU A 170 -10.65 7.03 16.47
C LEU A 170 -9.96 7.82 17.58
N LEU A 171 -10.22 9.14 17.66
CA LEU A 171 -9.64 10.03 18.66
C LEU A 171 -10.14 9.70 20.08
N SER A 172 -11.39 9.28 20.22
CA SER A 172 -11.90 8.77 21.50
C SER A 172 -11.11 7.56 21.98
N VAL A 173 -10.75 6.64 21.09
CA VAL A 173 -9.88 5.51 21.44
C VAL A 173 -8.47 5.99 21.76
N TYR A 174 -7.85 6.77 20.87
CA TYR A 174 -6.51 7.34 21.04
C TYR A 174 -6.29 7.99 22.41
N ARG A 175 -7.28 8.73 22.92
CA ARG A 175 -7.22 9.39 24.23
C ARG A 175 -7.23 8.43 25.43
N THR A 176 -7.58 7.16 25.22
CA THR A 176 -7.75 6.16 26.30
C THR A 176 -6.71 5.05 26.29
N VAL A 177 -6.11 4.74 25.14
CA VAL A 177 -5.15 3.64 24.98
C VAL A 177 -3.71 4.12 25.20
N ASP A 178 -2.89 3.33 25.91
CA ASP A 178 -1.48 3.66 26.10
C ASP A 178 -0.66 3.33 24.84
N LEU A 179 -0.43 4.36 24.01
CA LEU A 179 0.40 4.26 22.81
C LEU A 179 1.88 4.58 23.03
N ARG A 180 2.29 4.99 24.24
CA ARG A 180 3.70 5.32 24.54
C ARG A 180 4.71 4.21 24.19
N PRO A 181 4.42 2.90 24.31
CA PRO A 181 5.38 1.87 23.92
C PRO A 181 5.51 1.69 22.40
N LEU A 182 4.55 2.20 21.62
CA LEU A 182 4.47 2.01 20.17
C LEU A 182 5.47 2.89 19.41
N TYR A 183 5.76 2.48 18.17
CA TYR A 183 6.57 3.26 17.26
C TYR A 183 5.80 4.50 16.75
N PRO A 184 6.48 5.64 16.55
CA PRO A 184 7.78 5.98 17.08
C PRO A 184 7.66 6.40 18.55
N ARG A 185 8.60 5.93 19.38
CA ARG A 185 8.60 6.26 20.81
C ARG A 185 8.67 7.77 21.02
N GLY A 186 7.84 8.28 21.93
CA GLY A 186 7.80 9.69 22.29
C GLY A 186 6.96 10.59 21.38
N LEU A 187 6.46 10.08 20.25
CA LEU A 187 5.46 10.81 19.46
C LEU A 187 4.13 10.84 20.19
N TRP A 188 3.66 9.72 20.73
CA TRP A 188 2.28 9.61 21.23
C TRP A 188 2.06 10.30 22.59
N ARG A 189 1.60 11.56 22.57
CA ARG A 189 1.25 12.36 23.75
C ARG A 189 -0.24 12.68 23.78
N HIS A 190 -0.93 12.27 24.83
CA HIS A 190 -2.35 12.58 24.99
C HIS A 190 -2.60 14.10 25.11
N ASN A 191 -3.78 14.52 24.65
CA ASN A 191 -4.23 15.92 24.67
C ASN A 191 -3.33 16.88 23.87
N ASP A 192 -2.66 16.37 22.84
CA ASP A 192 -1.84 17.15 21.92
C ASP A 192 -2.61 17.33 20.60
N PRO A 193 -3.12 18.54 20.31
CA PRO A 193 -3.96 18.78 19.14
C PRO A 193 -3.22 18.55 17.81
N GLU A 194 -1.89 18.69 17.79
CA GLU A 194 -1.09 18.42 16.58
C GLU A 194 -1.10 16.93 16.26
N ILE A 195 -0.98 16.07 17.30
CA ILE A 195 -1.01 14.62 17.12
C ILE A 195 -2.42 14.15 16.76
N GLU A 196 -3.46 14.74 17.35
CA GLU A 196 -4.84 14.40 17.00
C GLU A 196 -5.17 14.77 15.53
N SER A 197 -4.70 15.94 15.05
CA SER A 197 -4.83 16.32 13.64
C SER A 197 -4.05 15.34 12.74
N TYR A 198 -2.79 15.07 13.07
CA TYR A 198 -1.94 14.14 12.33
C TYR A 198 -2.54 12.74 12.22
N LEU A 199 -3.07 12.19 13.32
CA LEU A 199 -3.69 10.87 13.33
C LEU A 199 -4.99 10.87 12.50
N SER A 200 -5.78 11.93 12.57
CA SER A 200 -7.02 12.08 11.79
C SER A 200 -6.76 12.15 10.29
N GLU A 201 -5.78 12.94 9.87
CA GLU A 201 -5.39 13.07 8.46
C GLU A 201 -4.93 11.73 7.87
N ASN A 202 -4.06 11.01 8.58
CA ASN A 202 -3.59 9.70 8.15
C ASN A 202 -4.70 8.64 8.16
N PHE A 203 -5.62 8.70 9.14
CA PHE A 203 -6.79 7.82 9.15
C PHE A 203 -7.71 8.04 7.94
N LEU A 204 -7.99 9.30 7.60
CA LEU A 204 -8.81 9.64 6.44
C LEU A 204 -8.11 9.20 5.13
N ALA A 205 -6.79 9.36 5.04
CA ALA A 205 -6.01 8.85 3.92
C ALA A 205 -6.10 7.32 3.79
N LEU A 206 -5.97 6.60 4.90
CA LEU A 206 -6.17 5.14 4.94
C LEU A 206 -7.59 4.75 4.54
N GLN A 207 -8.62 5.42 5.07
CA GLN A 207 -10.02 5.18 4.72
C GLN A 207 -10.26 5.34 3.21
N ALA A 208 -9.77 6.44 2.63
CA ALA A 208 -9.88 6.70 1.20
C ALA A 208 -9.15 5.61 0.37
N PHE A 209 -7.98 5.18 0.83
CA PHE A 209 -7.23 4.09 0.19
C PHE A 209 -7.99 2.76 0.24
N VAL A 210 -8.47 2.32 1.41
CA VAL A 210 -9.20 1.04 1.50
C VAL A 210 -10.51 1.09 0.73
N GLN A 211 -11.20 2.23 0.70
CA GLN A 211 -12.41 2.41 -0.10
C GLN A 211 -12.10 2.30 -1.60
N HIS A 212 -11.03 2.95 -2.07
CA HIS A 212 -10.55 2.80 -3.46
C HIS A 212 -10.26 1.33 -3.79
N THR A 213 -9.56 0.61 -2.90
CA THR A 213 -9.29 -0.80 -3.15
C THR A 213 -10.56 -1.64 -3.24
N ARG A 214 -11.57 -1.37 -2.40
CA ARG A 214 -12.87 -2.03 -2.47
C ARG A 214 -13.60 -1.72 -3.78
N ASP A 215 -13.68 -0.45 -4.16
CA ASP A 215 -14.45 0.00 -5.34
C ASP A 215 -13.94 -0.61 -6.64
N HIS A 216 -12.65 -0.98 -6.68
CA HIS A 216 -12.02 -1.59 -7.83
C HIS A 216 -11.61 -3.06 -7.62
N SER A 217 -12.05 -3.70 -6.53
CA SER A 217 -11.73 -5.11 -6.20
C SER A 217 -10.22 -5.41 -6.18
N LEU A 218 -9.47 -4.56 -5.47
CA LEU A 218 -8.01 -4.60 -5.37
C LEU A 218 -7.55 -5.15 -4.03
N GLY A 219 -6.50 -5.96 -4.06
CA GLY A 219 -5.63 -6.22 -2.92
C GLY A 219 -4.60 -5.13 -2.68
N ALA A 220 -3.82 -5.25 -1.61
CA ALA A 220 -2.78 -4.31 -1.21
C ALA A 220 -1.45 -5.01 -0.92
N VAL A 221 -0.34 -4.31 -1.17
CA VAL A 221 1.00 -4.67 -0.66
C VAL A 221 1.39 -3.63 0.37
N ILE A 222 1.84 -4.08 1.52
CA ILE A 222 2.20 -3.26 2.67
C ILE A 222 3.70 -3.42 2.89
N GLN A 223 4.39 -2.32 3.09
CA GLN A 223 5.78 -2.32 3.53
C GLN A 223 5.89 -1.34 4.69
N PHE A 224 6.87 -1.57 5.54
CA PHE A 224 7.20 -0.70 6.67
C PHE A 224 8.58 -0.14 6.39
N THR A 225 8.73 1.18 6.29
CA THR A 225 10.00 1.84 5.96
C THR A 225 10.30 2.99 6.91
#